data_AF-A0A933H4E5-F1
#
_entry.id   AF-A0A933H4E5-F1
#
_cell.length_a   1.000
_cell.length_b   1.000
_cell.length_c   1.000
_cell.angle_alpha   90.00
_cell.angle_beta   90.00
_cell.angle_gamma   90.00
#
_symmetry.space_group_name_H-M   'P 1'
#
loop_
_entity.id
_entity.type
_entity.pdbx_description
1 polymer ?
#
loop_
_entity_poly.entity_id
_entity_poly.type
_entity_poly.pdbx_seq_one_letter_code
_entity_poly.pdbx_strand_id
1 'polypeptide(L)'
;MHVLASAADFGEFPRQVSETIAFLHAHAEQVRRLCSFPGVDGVTLDFGIARRDVPVQCDTFPAELVRDAGSLGLSIELSQYPAEEAESDAQEPVE
;
A
#
# COMPACT_ATOMS: atom_id res chain seq x y z
N MET A 1 8.24 2.63 -12.69
CA MET A 1 8.23 1.15 -12.60
C MET A 1 7.51 0.79 -11.32
N HIS A 2 6.52 -0.11 -11.37
CA HIS A 2 5.77 -0.54 -10.19
C HIS A 2 6.19 -1.97 -9.83
N VAL A 3 6.51 -2.21 -8.57
CA VAL A 3 6.82 -3.54 -8.03
C VAL A 3 5.75 -3.87 -7.01
N LEU A 4 5.09 -5.00 -7.18
CA LEU A 4 4.06 -5.46 -6.25
C LEU A 4 4.72 -6.05 -5.01
N ALA A 5 4.60 -5.37 -3.86
CA ALA A 5 5.10 -5.85 -2.57
C ALA A 5 4.08 -6.67 -1.78
N SER A 6 2.79 -6.48 -2.06
CA SER A 6 1.65 -7.16 -1.43
C SER A 6 0.53 -7.31 -2.43
N ALA A 7 -0.16 -8.45 -2.41
CA ALA A 7 -1.38 -8.69 -3.20
C ALA A 7 -2.67 -8.60 -2.37
N ALA A 8 -2.55 -8.21 -1.09
CA ALA A 8 -3.69 -8.03 -0.20
C ALA A 8 -4.59 -6.88 -0.67
N ASP A 9 -5.89 -7.02 -0.39
CA ASP A 9 -6.91 -6.08 -0.84
C ASP A 9 -6.86 -4.73 -0.09
N PHE A 10 -7.58 -3.73 -0.58
CA PHE A 10 -7.70 -2.39 0.01
C PHE A 10 -8.28 -2.39 1.43
N GLY A 11 -9.02 -3.43 1.81
CA GLY A 11 -9.50 -3.65 3.18
C GLY A 11 -8.45 -4.23 4.14
N GLU A 12 -7.30 -4.68 3.63
CA GLU A 12 -6.31 -5.48 4.37
C GLU A 12 -5.00 -4.71 4.65
N PHE A 13 -5.08 -3.42 5.03
CA PHE A 13 -3.89 -2.59 5.30
C PHE A 13 -2.84 -3.23 6.21
N PRO A 14 -3.19 -3.86 7.37
CA PRO A 14 -2.19 -4.51 8.21
C PRO A 14 -1.44 -5.64 7.51
N ARG A 15 -2.13 -6.37 6.61
CA ARG A 15 -1.53 -7.44 5.83
C ARG A 15 -0.58 -6.88 4.79
N GLN A 16 -0.99 -5.83 4.06
CA GLN A 16 -0.11 -5.12 3.11
C GLN A 16 1.20 -4.68 3.76
N VAL A 17 1.13 -4.11 4.96
CA VAL A 17 2.31 -3.70 5.74
C VAL A 17 3.20 -4.91 6.06
N SER A 18 2.62 -5.99 6.60
CA SER A 18 3.40 -7.18 7.00
C SER A 18 4.08 -7.87 5.81
N GLU A 19 3.37 -8.01 4.69
CA GLU A 19 3.90 -8.61 3.45
C GLU A 19 4.97 -7.71 2.83
N THR A 20 4.79 -6.39 2.87
CA THR A 20 5.80 -5.44 2.38
C THR A 20 7.09 -5.51 3.20
N ILE A 21 7.02 -5.57 4.53
CA ILE A 21 8.22 -5.76 5.37
C ILE A 21 8.94 -7.07 5.00
N ALA A 22 8.19 -8.17 4.88
CA ALA A 22 8.76 -9.46 4.48
C ALA A 22 9.42 -9.39 3.08
N PHE A 23 8.78 -8.71 2.13
CA PHE A 23 9.32 -8.47 0.79
C PHE A 23 10.63 -7.67 0.83
N LEU A 24 10.66 -6.55 1.57
CA LEU A 24 11.86 -5.71 1.68
C LEU A 24 13.02 -6.49 2.32
N HIS A 25 12.76 -7.30 3.34
CA HIS A 25 13.77 -8.15 3.95
C HIS A 25 14.29 -9.23 2.99
N ALA A 26 13.40 -9.89 2.24
CA ALA A 26 13.78 -10.93 1.29
C ALA A 26 14.54 -10.40 0.06
N HIS A 27 14.32 -9.13 -0.31
CA HIS A 27 14.80 -8.56 -1.57
C HIS A 27 15.62 -7.27 -1.42
N ALA A 28 16.16 -7.00 -0.23
CA ALA A 28 16.83 -5.74 0.10
C ALA A 28 17.97 -5.36 -0.88
N GLU A 29 18.77 -6.34 -1.34
CA GLU A 29 19.86 -6.07 -2.28
C GLU A 29 19.32 -5.67 -3.66
N GLN A 30 18.33 -6.40 -4.16
CA GLN A 30 17.69 -6.16 -5.46
C GLN A 30 16.98 -4.81 -5.47
N VAL A 31 16.27 -4.48 -4.39
CA VAL A 31 15.60 -3.19 -4.22
C VAL A 31 16.63 -2.06 -4.19
N ARG A 32 17.73 -2.20 -3.44
CA ARG A 32 18.80 -1.19 -3.42
C ARG A 32 19.42 -0.99 -4.80
N ARG A 33 19.65 -2.07 -5.54
CA ARG A 33 20.14 -2.01 -6.93
C ARG A 33 19.17 -1.25 -7.83
N LEU A 34 17.87 -1.53 -7.72
CA LEU A 34 16.82 -0.85 -8.47
C LEU A 34 16.83 0.66 -8.18
N CYS A 35 16.89 1.06 -6.91
CA CYS A 35 16.94 2.48 -6.52
C CYS A 35 18.18 3.20 -7.04
N SER A 36 19.29 2.49 -7.21
CA SER A 36 20.56 3.05 -7.73
C SER A 36 20.70 2.96 -9.26
N PHE A 37 19.71 2.40 -9.96
CA PHE A 37 19.85 2.13 -11.39
C PHE A 37 19.84 3.44 -12.21
N PRO A 38 20.76 3.62 -13.17
CA PRO A 38 20.80 4.83 -13.99
C PRO A 38 19.48 5.08 -14.73
N GLY A 39 18.91 6.27 -14.54
CA GLY A 39 17.63 6.66 -15.13
C GLY A 39 16.40 6.34 -14.27
N VAL A 40 16.59 5.82 -13.05
CA VAL A 40 15.52 5.75 -12.04
C VAL A 40 15.60 6.99 -11.16
N ASP A 41 14.58 7.84 -11.23
CA ASP A 41 14.51 9.08 -10.44
C ASP A 41 14.01 8.86 -9.00
N GLY A 42 13.34 7.73 -8.76
CA GLY A 42 12.82 7.34 -7.45
C GLY A 42 12.00 6.06 -7.50
N VAL A 43 11.87 5.41 -6.34
CA VAL A 43 11.06 4.20 -6.17
C VAL A 43 10.14 4.42 -4.97
N THR A 44 8.86 4.14 -5.15
CA THR A 44 7.81 4.39 -4.15
C THR A 44 7.13 3.08 -3.78
N LEU A 45 6.95 2.85 -2.48
CA LEU A 45 6.03 1.86 -1.94
C LEU A 45 4.64 2.48 -1.89
N ASP A 46 3.72 1.93 -2.68
CA ASP A 46 2.33 2.40 -2.75
C ASP A 46 1.42 1.48 -1.94
N PHE A 47 0.64 2.06 -1.03
CA PHE A 47 -0.36 1.37 -0.22
C PHE A 47 -1.74 1.90 -0.59
N GLY A 48 -2.55 1.07 -1.25
CA GLY A 48 -3.94 1.38 -1.54
C GLY A 48 -4.85 0.88 -0.41
N ILE A 49 -5.66 1.76 0.18
CA ILE A 49 -6.63 1.38 1.21
C ILE A 49 -8.03 1.91 0.92
N ALA A 50 -9.03 1.20 1.41
CA ALA A 50 -10.41 1.65 1.34
C ALA A 50 -10.63 2.80 2.32
N ARG A 51 -11.36 3.82 1.88
CA ARG A 51 -11.88 4.89 2.73
C ARG A 51 -13.00 4.32 3.59
N ARG A 52 -12.83 4.41 4.91
CA ARG A 52 -13.79 3.98 5.92
C ARG A 52 -14.83 5.08 6.14
N ASP A 53 -16.08 4.70 6.40
CA ASP A 53 -17.14 5.63 6.78
C ASP A 53 -16.98 6.08 8.24
N VAL A 54 -15.98 6.95 8.47
CA VAL A 54 -15.63 7.50 9.78
C VAL A 54 -15.28 8.98 9.65
N PRO A 55 -15.52 9.82 10.68
CA PRO A 55 -15.20 11.24 10.64
C PRO A 55 -13.72 11.54 10.40
N VAL A 56 -12.84 10.66 10.89
CA VAL A 56 -11.38 10.74 10.71
C VAL A 56 -10.85 9.33 10.52
N GLN A 57 -10.08 9.15 9.45
CA GLN A 57 -9.35 7.92 9.18
C GLN A 57 -7.86 8.15 9.46
N CYS A 58 -7.34 7.45 10.46
CA CYS A 58 -5.92 7.40 10.76
C CYS A 58 -5.40 5.97 10.52
N ASP A 59 -4.29 5.90 9.81
CA ASP A 59 -3.53 4.68 9.57
C ASP A 59 -2.07 4.96 9.95
N THR A 60 -1.34 3.97 10.44
CA THR A 60 0.01 4.15 10.95
C THR A 60 0.94 3.10 10.37
N PHE A 61 2.02 3.56 9.75
CA PHE A 61 3.11 2.68 9.36
C PHE A 61 3.98 2.37 10.57
N PRO A 62 4.35 1.10 10.80
CA PRO A 62 5.26 0.74 11.89
C PRO A 62 6.65 1.32 11.63
N ALA A 63 7.36 1.67 12.71
CA ALA A 63 8.71 2.25 12.63
C ALA A 63 9.71 1.37 11.87
N GLU A 64 9.54 0.05 11.91
CA GLU A 64 10.32 -0.90 11.12
C GLU A 64 10.19 -0.63 9.62
N LEU A 65 8.97 -0.61 9.08
CA LEU A 65 8.73 -0.30 7.67
C LEU A 65 9.31 1.06 7.28
N VAL A 66 9.11 2.09 8.11
CA VAL A 66 9.61 3.44 7.85
C VAL A 66 11.14 3.45 7.78
N ARG A 67 11.81 2.76 8.71
CA ARG A 67 13.27 2.63 8.75
C ARG A 67 13.76 1.88 7.52
N ASP A 68 13.15 0.75 7.17
CA ASP A 68 13.61 -0.11 6.11
C ASP A 68 13.45 0.59 4.75
N ALA A 69 12.31 1.24 4.51
CA ALA A 69 12.07 2.08 3.34
C ALA A 69 13.12 3.19 3.20
N GLY A 70 13.34 3.96 4.27
CA GLY A 70 14.34 5.03 4.27
C GLY A 70 15.77 4.52 4.02
N SER A 71 16.13 3.38 4.60
CA SER A 71 17.45 2.76 4.42
C SER A 71 17.71 2.24 3.00
N LEU A 72 16.65 1.98 2.24
CA LEU A 72 16.67 1.52 0.86
C LEU A 72 16.47 2.67 -0.14
N GLY A 73 16.25 3.90 0.33
CA GLY A 73 16.00 5.07 -0.52
C GLY A 73 14.60 5.07 -1.15
N LEU A 74 13.62 4.45 -0.49
CA LEU A 74 12.24 4.35 -0.97
C LEU A 74 11.37 5.46 -0.37
N SER A 75 10.47 6.00 -1.19
CA SER A 75 9.33 6.80 -0.72
C SER A 75 8.17 5.90 -0.29
N ILE A 76 7.27 6.41 0.54
CA ILE A 76 6.03 5.72 0.95
C ILE A 76 4.85 6.61 0.54
N GLU A 77 3.88 6.01 -0.15
CA GLU A 77 2.63 6.64 -0.56
C GLU A 77 1.45 5.86 0.04
N LEU A 78 0.43 6.58 0.51
CA LEU A 78 -0.83 6.01 1.00
C LEU A 78 -1.97 6.61 0.19
N SER A 79 -2.58 5.78 -0.65
CA SER A 79 -3.67 6.13 -1.53
C SER A 79 -4.99 5.64 -0.93
N GLN A 80 -5.99 6.53 -0.83
CA GLN A 80 -7.31 6.18 -0.30
C GLN A 80 -8.35 6.16 -1.42
N TYR A 81 -9.01 5.02 -1.60
CA TYR A 81 -10.06 4.83 -2.59
C TYR A 81 -11.43 4.85 -1.93
N PRO A 82 -12.50 5.28 -2.62
CA PRO A 82 -13.86 5.02 -2.15
C PRO A 82 -14.01 3.54 -1.79
N ALA A 83 -14.70 3.24 -0.68
CA ALA A 83 -15.15 1.87 -0.46
C ALA A 83 -16.00 1.48 -1.68
N GLU A 84 -15.83 0.25 -2.19
CA GLU A 84 -16.76 -0.27 -3.19
C GLU A 84 -18.16 -0.15 -2.59
N GLU A 85 -19.03 0.63 -3.25
CA GLU A 85 -20.45 0.60 -2.94
C GLU A 85 -20.86 -0.84 -3.16
N ALA A 86 -21.15 -1.57 -2.08
CA ALA A 86 -21.90 -2.81 -2.20
C ALA A 86 -23.13 -2.42 -3.02
N GLU A 87 -23.24 -2.92 -4.25
CA GLU A 87 -24.38 -2.70 -5.13
C GLU A 87 -25.63 -2.86 -4.26
N SER A 88 -26.25 -1.73 -3.90
CA SER A 88 -27.47 -1.80 -3.11
C SER A 88 -28.48 -2.36 -4.09
N ASP A 89 -28.88 -3.61 -3.85
CA ASP A 89 -30.00 -4.24 -4.53
C ASP A 89 -31.26 -3.43 -4.16
N ALA A 90 -31.44 -2.29 -4.82
CA ALA A 90 -32.66 -1.52 -4.80
C ALA A 90 -33.65 -2.25 -5.70
N GLN A 91 -34.15 -3.38 -5.19
CA GLN A 91 -35.37 -3.98 -5.71
C GLN A 91 -36.48 -2.98 -5.42
N GLU A 92 -36.86 -2.18 -6.42
CA GLU A 92 -38.05 -1.33 -6.32
C GLU A 92 -39.27 -2.19 -5.95
N PRO A 93 -40.13 -1.73 -5.01
CA PRO A 93 -41.35 -2.45 -4.70
C PRO A 93 -42.27 -2.41 -5.91
N VAL A 94 -42.78 -3.57 -6.28
CA VAL A 94 -43.83 -3.72 -7.29
C VAL A 94 -45.14 -3.19 -6.68
N GLU A 95 -45.66 -2.08 -7.21
CA GLU A 95 -47.10 -1.74 -7.18
C GLU A 95 -47.56 -1.28 -8.57
#